data_AF-A0A960FW71-F1
#
_entry.id   AF-A0A960FW71-F1
#
_cell.length_a   1.000
_cell.length_b   1.000
_cell.length_c   1.000
_cell.angle_alpha   90.00
_cell.angle_beta   90.00
_cell.angle_gamma   90.00
#
_symmetry.space_group_name_H-M   'P 1'
#
loop_
_entity.id
_entity.type
_entity.pdbx_description
1 polymer ?
#
loop_
_entity_poly.entity_id
_entity_poly.type
_entity_poly.pdbx_seq_one_letter_code
_entity_poly.pdbx_strand_id
1 'polypeptide(L)' 'MDTTCGPDGGDACSVNMARIHLMAGDLVSAYRAAVPSAEAGDRESMALLVDICTRAGDAERAQLWQSRLAG' A
#
# COMPACT_ATOMS: atom_id res chain seq x y z
N MET A 1 -19.04 -15.65 22.94
CA MET A 1 -17.85 -14.79 22.83
C MET A 1 -18.09 -13.89 21.64
N ASP A 2 -18.50 -12.67 21.93
CA ASP A 2 -18.56 -11.57 20.99
C ASP A 2 -17.12 -11.19 20.63
N THR A 3 -16.79 -11.32 19.35
CA THR A 3 -16.00 -10.37 18.57
C THR A 3 -15.94 -10.96 17.18
N THR A 4 -16.85 -10.45 16.36
CA THR A 4 -16.61 -10.12 14.95
C THR A 4 -15.31 -10.73 14.43
N CYS A 5 -15.44 -11.60 13.43
CA CYS A 5 -14.52 -11.50 12.31
C CYS A 5 -14.72 -10.08 11.75
N GLY A 6 -14.13 -9.08 12.42
CA GLY A 6 -14.03 -7.75 11.89
C GLY A 6 -13.21 -7.85 10.61
N PRO A 7 -13.36 -6.94 9.65
CA PRO A 7 -12.50 -6.87 8.47
C PRO A 7 -11.01 -6.65 8.79
N ASP A 8 -10.59 -6.84 10.03
CA ASP A 8 -9.26 -6.65 10.61
C ASP A 8 -8.38 -7.91 10.58
N GLY A 9 -8.76 -8.94 9.81
CA GLY A 9 -7.84 -10.01 9.40
C GLY A 9 -6.80 -9.57 8.35
N GLY A 10 -6.53 -8.26 8.25
CA GLY A 10 -5.77 -7.63 7.16
C GLY A 10 -4.31 -7.30 7.47
N ASP A 11 -3.86 -7.43 8.71
CA ASP A 11 -2.64 -6.73 9.18
C ASP A 11 -1.32 -7.25 8.57
N ALA A 12 -1.25 -8.50 8.12
CA ALA A 12 -0.10 -9.05 7.39
C ALA A 12 -0.40 -9.37 5.91
N CYS A 13 -1.66 -9.33 5.50
CA CYS A 13 -2.09 -9.70 4.15
C CYS A 13 -2.03 -8.54 3.16
N SER A 14 -2.21 -7.29 3.61
CA SER A 14 -2.31 -6.11 2.74
C SER A 14 -1.03 -5.86 1.94
N VAL A 15 0.13 -5.86 2.60
CA VAL A 15 1.44 -5.60 1.96
C VAL A 15 1.83 -6.73 1.00
N ASN A 16 1.62 -7.99 1.41
CA ASN A 16 1.91 -9.13 0.55
C ASN A 16 0.98 -9.14 -0.68
N MET A 17 -0.31 -8.83 -0.52
CA MET A 17 -1.24 -8.66 -1.65
C MET A 17 -0.82 -7.51 -2.55
N ALA A 18 -0.41 -6.37 -1.99
CA ALA A 18 0.09 -5.25 -2.78
C ALA A 18 1.28 -5.65 -3.66
N ARG A 19 2.23 -6.43 -3.10
CA ARG A 19 3.37 -6.97 -3.84
C ARG A 19 2.95 -7.95 -4.93
N ILE A 20 2.01 -8.84 -4.65
CA ILE A 20 1.49 -9.79 -5.65
C ILE A 20 0.84 -9.04 -6.81
N HIS A 21 0.00 -8.04 -6.54
CA HIS A 21 -0.62 -7.21 -7.57
C HIS A 21 0.41 -6.41 -8.36
N LEU A 22 1.40 -5.83 -7.69
CA LEU A 22 2.50 -5.10 -8.34
C LEU A 22 3.30 -6.00 -9.29
N MET A 23 3.62 -7.22 -8.87
CA MET A 23 4.30 -8.21 -9.71
C MET A 23 3.45 -8.65 -10.90
N ALA A 24 2.12 -8.69 -10.74
CA ALA A 24 1.18 -8.95 -11.83
C ALA A 24 0.97 -7.75 -12.77
N GLY A 25 1.55 -6.58 -12.46
CA GLY A 25 1.34 -5.34 -13.20
C GLY A 25 -0.01 -4.66 -12.89
N ASP A 26 -0.78 -5.19 -11.93
CA ASP A 26 -2.06 -4.61 -11.52
C ASP A 26 -1.83 -3.49 -10.50
N LEU A 27 -1.45 -2.32 -11.01
CA LEU A 27 -1.08 -1.17 -10.18
C LEU A 27 -2.25 -0.64 -9.34
N VAL A 28 -3.49 -0.78 -9.82
CA VAL A 28 -4.69 -0.30 -9.13
C VAL A 28 -4.96 -1.12 -7.88
N SER A 29 -4.96 -2.44 -7.98
CA SER A 29 -5.17 -3.31 -6.81
C SER A 29 -3.97 -3.26 -5.88
N ALA A 30 -2.75 -3.13 -6.42
CA ALA A 30 -1.55 -2.94 -5.62
C ALA A 30 -1.65 -1.68 -4.74
N TYR A 31 -2.06 -0.56 -5.34
CA TYR A 31 -2.24 0.70 -4.62
C TYR A 31 -3.29 0.55 -3.53
N ARG A 32 -4.47 0.01 -3.88
CA ARG A 32 -5.58 -0.15 -2.94
C ARG A 32 -5.24 -1.05 -1.75
N ALA A 33 -4.41 -2.07 -1.95
CA ALA A 33 -3.96 -2.95 -0.90
C ALA A 33 -2.93 -2.28 0.03
N ALA A 34 -2.02 -1.45 -0.48
CA ALA A 34 -0.97 -0.82 0.33
C ALA A 34 -1.40 0.47 1.06
N VAL A 35 -2.40 1.21 0.55
CA VAL A 35 -2.90 2.47 1.16
C VAL A 35 -3.23 2.36 2.65
N PRO A 36 -4.04 1.39 3.14
CA PRO A 36 -4.45 1.38 4.55
C PRO A 36 -3.25 1.24 5.49
N SER A 37 -2.29 0.37 5.15
CA SER A 37 -1.07 0.19 5.94
C SER A 37 -0.16 1.42 5.85
N ALA A 38 -0.02 2.03 4.68
CA ALA A 38 0.74 3.28 4.52
C ALA A 38 0.14 4.45 5.32
N GLU A 39 -1.18 4.58 5.33
CA GLU A 39 -1.89 5.59 6.12
C GLU A 39 -1.76 5.32 7.63
N ALA A 40 -1.61 4.06 8.04
CA ALA A 40 -1.26 3.68 9.42
C ALA A 40 0.22 3.94 9.78
N GLY A 41 1.02 4.45 8.84
CA GLY A 41 2.43 4.77 9.04
C GLY A 41 3.41 3.64 8.72
N ASP A 42 2.95 2.55 8.10
CA ASP A 42 3.82 1.46 7.67
C ASP A 42 4.76 1.93 6.55
N ARG A 43 6.07 1.89 6.84
CA ARG A 43 7.11 2.38 5.94
C ARG A 43 7.28 1.49 4.70
N GLU A 44 7.07 0.18 4.81
CA GLU A 44 7.17 -0.73 3.67
C GLU A 44 6.05 -0.44 2.66
N SER A 45 4.83 -0.26 3.14
CA SER A 45 3.67 0.09 2.33
C SER A 45 3.82 1.45 1.66
N MET A 46 4.33 2.46 2.37
CA MET A 46 4.64 3.77 1.76
C MET A 46 5.67 3.64 0.64
N ALA A 47 6.73 2.83 0.83
CA ALA A 47 7.72 2.58 -0.23
C ALA A 47 7.12 1.86 -1.44
N LEU A 48 6.21 0.89 -1.21
CA LEU A 48 5.47 0.25 -2.30
C LEU A 48 4.59 1.24 -3.06
N LEU A 49 3.91 2.15 -2.38
CA LEU A 49 3.08 3.16 -3.03
C LEU A 49 3.92 4.11 -3.90
N VAL A 50 5.15 4.45 -3.49
CA VAL A 50 6.07 5.22 -4.33
C VAL A 50 6.40 4.46 -5.61
N ASP A 51 6.74 3.17 -5.53
CA ASP A 51 7.05 2.33 -6.71
C ASP A 51 5.83 2.17 -7.62
N ILE A 52 4.65 1.89 -7.04
CA ILE A 52 3.38 1.75 -7.75
C ILE A 52 3.04 3.04 -8.51
N CYS A 53 3.10 4.20 -7.84
CA CYS A 53 2.83 5.50 -8.48
C CYS A 53 3.85 5.83 -9.57
N THR A 54 5.13 5.51 -9.35
CA THR A 54 6.19 5.73 -10.35
C THR A 54 5.92 4.92 -11.61
N ARG A 55 5.54 3.64 -11.48
CA ARG A 55 5.18 2.77 -12.61
C ARG A 55 3.89 3.21 -13.31
N ALA A 56 2.94 3.78 -12.57
CA ALA A 56 1.71 4.33 -13.13
C ALA A 56 1.94 5.66 -13.87
N GLY A 57 3.10 6.30 -13.70
CA GLY A 57 3.39 7.64 -14.23
C GLY A 57 2.84 8.79 -13.35
N ASP A 58 2.33 8.47 -12.16
CA ASP A 58 1.78 9.43 -11.20
C ASP A 58 2.89 10.02 -10.30
N ALA A 59 3.72 10.88 -10.88
CA ALA A 59 4.85 11.49 -10.19
C ALA A 59 4.44 12.37 -8.98
N GLU A 60 3.25 12.98 -9.01
CA GLU A 60 2.74 13.80 -7.89
C GLU A 60 2.48 12.93 -6.66
N ARG A 61 1.77 11.80 -6.84
CA ARG A 61 1.46 10.88 -5.74
C ARG A 61 2.70 10.16 -5.24
N ALA A 62 3.62 9.80 -6.14
CA ALA A 62 4.91 9.23 -5.75
C ALA A 62 5.69 10.17 -4.82
N GLN A 63 5.76 11.47 -5.16
CA GLN A 63 6.43 12.47 -4.32
C GLN A 63 5.73 12.69 -2.99
N LEU A 64 4.40 12.65 -2.95
CA LEU A 64 3.63 12.75 -1.70
C LEU A 64 4.02 11.63 -0.73
N TRP A 65 3.99 10.38 -1.19
CA TRP A 65 4.36 9.22 -0.37
C TRP A 65 5.85 9.22 0.00
N GLN A 66 6.72 9.64 -0.91
CA GLN A 66 8.15 9.77 -0.63
C GLN A 66 8.44 10.82 0.45
N SER A 67 7.73 11.95 0.42
CA SER A 67 7.86 13.00 1.44
C SER A 67 7.42 12.50 2.81
N ARG A 68 6.35 11.70 2.88
CA ARG A 68 5.90 11.05 4.12
C ARG A 68 6.86 9.97 4.63
N LEU A 69 7.58 9.30 3.74
CA LEU A 69 8.58 8.29 4.10
C LEU A 69 9.88 8.93 4.62
N ALA A 70 10.21 10.14 4.15
CA ALA A 70 11.38 10.92 4.53
C ALA A 70 11.17 11.78 5.78
N GLY A 71 9.92 12.09 6.12
CA GLY A 71 9.52 12.72 7.40
C GLY A 71 9.56 11.74 8.56
#